data_AF-A0A814IXX3-F1
#
_entry.id   AF-A0A814IXX3-F1
#
_cell.length_a   1.000
_cell.length_b   1.000
_cell.length_c   1.000
_cell.angle_alpha   90.00
_cell.angle_beta   90.00
_cell.angle_gamma   90.00
#
_symmetry.space_group_name_H-M   'P 1'
#
loop_
_entity.id
_entity.type
_entity.pdbx_description
1 polymer ?
#
loop_
_entity_poly.entity_id
_entity_poly.type
_entity_poly.pdbx_seq_one_letter_code
_entity_poly.pdbx_strand_id
1 'polypeptide(L)'
;MENTSATGERASSSISAIDEKDLVTSMRKLELIKELGEKQNQFQRLQTNLQQITELATRENQALREFRKELDMLVQERLSHIEELRLIHADINIMETTIKQAEEERSKAIQDSKRLLKDYQPIKEQVNKLRDMLNVERLSIDDDEAVAVTMQLISQQSSDHDLPSTRNDPSLSTSLDNLHERFSFNTPLHSQPMANSAGPNLPAPTNNQPQTPTLTIPKVIGSNLDRTTFRQQPPPMKTCQSCQQQIHRNAPICPICKAKSRSRNPKKPKRRQADIHS
;
A
#
# COMPACT_ATOMS: atom_id res chain seq x y z
N MET A 1 -117.73 -35.42 -58.72
CA MET A 1 -117.20 -34.21 -58.07
C MET A 1 -116.58 -34.67 -56.77
N GLU A 2 -115.26 -34.93 -56.81
CA GLU A 2 -114.22 -34.17 -56.08
C GLU A 2 -114.26 -34.52 -54.57
N ASN A 3 -113.42 -35.40 -54.02
CA ASN A 3 -111.94 -35.47 -53.91
C ASN A 3 -111.34 -34.47 -52.89
N THR A 4 -110.29 -34.93 -52.18
CA THR A 4 -109.38 -34.22 -51.23
C THR A 4 -109.89 -34.07 -49.79
N SER A 5 -109.14 -34.13 -48.68
CA SER A 5 -107.72 -34.21 -48.28
C SER A 5 -107.76 -34.21 -46.72
N ALA A 6 -106.76 -34.47 -45.88
CA ALA A 6 -105.37 -34.86 -45.96
C ALA A 6 -104.93 -35.27 -44.54
N THR A 7 -104.06 -36.28 -44.51
CA THR A 7 -102.94 -36.52 -43.60
C THR A 7 -102.48 -35.36 -42.69
N GLY A 8 -102.25 -35.69 -41.41
CA GLY A 8 -101.51 -34.87 -40.46
C GLY A 8 -100.75 -35.73 -39.45
N GLU A 9 -99.67 -36.38 -39.89
CA GLU A 9 -98.67 -37.01 -39.02
C GLU A 9 -97.28 -36.47 -39.38
N ARG A 10 -96.43 -36.39 -38.34
CA ARG A 10 -94.97 -36.16 -38.33
C ARG A 10 -94.48 -34.72 -38.43
N ALA A 11 -94.36 -34.10 -37.26
CA ALA A 11 -93.35 -33.10 -36.96
C ALA A 11 -92.64 -33.48 -35.64
N SER A 12 -91.71 -34.44 -35.66
CA SER A 12 -90.98 -34.83 -34.43
C SER A 12 -89.54 -35.34 -34.64
N SER A 13 -88.95 -35.27 -35.83
CA SER A 13 -87.65 -35.95 -36.09
C SER A 13 -86.53 -35.08 -36.68
N SER A 14 -86.53 -33.77 -36.45
CA SER A 14 -85.52 -32.89 -37.10
C SER A 14 -84.73 -31.97 -36.17
N ILE A 15 -84.93 -32.03 -34.84
CA ILE A 15 -84.25 -31.12 -33.89
C ILE A 15 -82.97 -31.74 -33.26
N SER A 16 -82.78 -33.06 -33.28
CA SER A 16 -81.72 -33.74 -32.49
C SER A 16 -80.31 -33.78 -33.11
N ALA A 17 -80.15 -33.59 -34.43
CA ALA A 17 -78.86 -33.77 -35.10
C ALA A 17 -78.00 -32.49 -35.20
N ILE A 18 -78.59 -31.32 -34.97
CA ILE A 18 -77.90 -30.02 -35.04
C ILE A 18 -77.20 -29.69 -33.69
N ASP A 19 -77.61 -30.32 -32.59
CA ASP A 19 -77.06 -30.08 -31.24
C ASP A 19 -75.75 -30.83 -30.94
N GLU A 20 -75.55 -32.03 -31.48
CA GLU A 20 -74.41 -32.90 -31.11
C GLU A 20 -73.08 -32.40 -31.68
N LYS A 21 -73.08 -31.91 -32.93
CA LYS A 21 -71.89 -31.37 -33.58
C LYS A 21 -71.43 -30.05 -32.95
N ASP A 22 -72.37 -29.23 -32.52
CA ASP A 22 -72.10 -27.97 -31.80
C ASP A 22 -71.62 -28.24 -30.37
N LEU A 23 -72.13 -29.29 -29.71
CA LEU A 23 -71.64 -29.75 -28.41
C LEU A 23 -70.20 -30.28 -28.50
N VAL A 24 -69.88 -31.13 -29.48
CA VAL A 24 -68.52 -31.64 -29.69
C VAL A 24 -67.54 -30.50 -30.01
N THR A 25 -67.96 -29.54 -30.83
CA THR A 25 -67.14 -28.34 -31.12
C THR A 25 -66.93 -27.48 -29.87
N SER A 26 -67.96 -27.35 -29.03
CA SER A 26 -67.89 -26.62 -27.77
C SER A 26 -66.98 -27.32 -26.75
N MET A 27 -67.06 -28.65 -26.63
CA MET A 27 -66.13 -29.43 -25.81
C MET A 27 -64.67 -29.25 -26.23
N ARG A 28 -64.38 -29.31 -27.54
CA ARG A 28 -63.02 -29.10 -28.05
C ARG A 28 -62.51 -27.68 -27.76
N LYS A 29 -63.37 -26.66 -27.85
CA LYS A 29 -63.01 -25.29 -27.47
C LYS A 29 -62.68 -25.19 -25.98
N LEU A 30 -63.44 -25.87 -25.11
CA LEU A 30 -63.17 -25.91 -23.67
C LEU A 30 -61.84 -26.60 -23.35
N GLU A 31 -61.49 -27.68 -24.05
CA GLU A 31 -60.19 -28.34 -23.93
C GLU A 31 -59.03 -27.40 -24.31
N LEU A 32 -59.17 -26.65 -25.41
CA LEU A 32 -58.19 -25.64 -25.82
C LEU A 32 -58.06 -24.50 -24.81
N ILE A 33 -59.16 -24.04 -24.21
CA ILE A 33 -59.15 -23.01 -23.16
C ILE A 33 -58.42 -23.53 -21.91
N LYS A 34 -58.65 -24.78 -21.53
CA LYS A 34 -57.95 -25.43 -20.40
C LYS A 34 -56.44 -25.51 -20.67
N GLU A 35 -56.05 -26.01 -21.84
CA GLU A 35 -54.65 -26.12 -22.24
C GLU A 35 -53.98 -24.74 -22.29
N LEU A 36 -54.66 -23.73 -22.84
CA LEU A 36 -54.19 -22.35 -22.86
C LEU A 36 -53.94 -21.81 -21.44
N GLY A 37 -54.86 -22.07 -20.51
CA GLY A 37 -54.71 -21.66 -19.10
C GLY A 37 -53.50 -22.30 -18.43
N GLU A 38 -53.27 -23.59 -18.66
CA GLU A 38 -52.10 -24.31 -18.15
C GLU A 38 -50.80 -23.75 -18.74
N LYS A 39 -50.75 -23.51 -20.05
CA LYS A 39 -49.59 -22.92 -20.73
C LYS A 39 -49.34 -21.48 -20.28
N GLN A 40 -50.38 -20.70 -20.05
CA GLN A 40 -50.26 -19.32 -19.57
C GLN A 40 -49.71 -19.26 -18.14
N ASN A 41 -50.10 -20.20 -17.28
CA ASN A 41 -49.53 -20.32 -15.94
C ASN A 41 -48.04 -20.74 -15.99
N GLN A 42 -47.69 -21.72 -16.83
CA GLN A 42 -46.29 -22.12 -17.04
C GLN A 42 -45.45 -20.96 -17.57
N PHE A 43 -45.97 -20.22 -18.55
CA PHE A 43 -45.32 -19.04 -19.11
C PHE A 43 -45.05 -17.97 -18.04
N GLN A 44 -46.05 -17.65 -17.20
CA GLN A 44 -45.87 -16.68 -16.12
C GLN A 44 -44.79 -17.11 -15.13
N ARG A 45 -44.76 -18.40 -14.73
CA ARG A 45 -43.71 -18.91 -13.83
C ARG A 45 -42.31 -18.79 -14.44
N LEU A 46 -42.17 -19.16 -15.71
CA LEU A 46 -40.91 -19.04 -16.44
C LEU A 46 -40.47 -17.57 -16.57
N GLN A 47 -41.42 -16.68 -16.87
CA GLN A 47 -41.15 -15.25 -16.97
C GLN A 47 -40.64 -14.66 -15.66
N THR A 48 -41.27 -14.98 -14.52
CA THR A 48 -40.82 -14.51 -13.20
C THR A 48 -39.43 -15.06 -12.86
N ASN A 49 -39.18 -16.34 -13.13
CA ASN A 49 -37.87 -16.96 -12.88
C ASN A 49 -36.77 -16.30 -13.72
N LEU A 50 -37.03 -16.09 -15.02
CA LEU A 50 -36.09 -15.43 -15.92
C LEU A 50 -35.76 -14.00 -15.46
N GLN A 51 -36.77 -13.25 -14.98
CA GLN A 51 -36.58 -11.92 -14.43
C GLN A 51 -35.65 -11.94 -13.21
N GLN A 52 -35.88 -12.86 -12.27
CA GLN A 52 -35.05 -13.01 -11.07
C GLN A 52 -33.60 -13.37 -11.40
N ILE A 53 -33.38 -14.32 -12.31
CA ILE A 53 -32.03 -14.70 -12.74
C ILE A 53 -31.33 -13.52 -13.42
N THR A 54 -32.05 -12.77 -14.26
CA THR A 54 -31.49 -11.61 -14.96
C THR A 54 -31.08 -10.52 -13.97
N GLU A 55 -31.90 -10.24 -12.96
CA GLU A 55 -31.60 -9.26 -11.92
C GLU A 55 -30.40 -9.69 -11.06
N LEU A 56 -30.33 -10.97 -10.68
CA LEU A 56 -29.17 -11.53 -9.99
C LEU A 56 -27.90 -11.39 -10.82
N ALA A 57 -27.93 -11.80 -12.09
CA ALA A 57 -26.80 -11.66 -13.01
C ALA A 57 -26.36 -10.19 -13.18
N THR A 58 -27.32 -9.25 -13.19
CA THR A 58 -27.02 -7.81 -13.28
C THR A 58 -26.30 -7.30 -12.03
N ARG A 59 -26.75 -7.72 -10.84
CA ARG A 59 -26.10 -7.38 -9.57
C ARG A 59 -24.70 -7.98 -9.46
N GLU A 60 -24.54 -9.25 -9.84
CA GLU A 60 -23.22 -9.90 -9.84
C GLU A 60 -22.25 -9.21 -10.80
N ASN A 61 -22.70 -8.82 -12.00
CA ASN A 61 -21.87 -8.05 -12.93
C ASN A 61 -21.45 -6.69 -12.36
N GLN A 62 -22.31 -6.04 -11.59
CA GLN A 62 -21.95 -4.80 -10.90
C GLN A 62 -20.88 -5.05 -9.83
N ALA A 63 -21.08 -6.04 -8.96
CA ALA A 63 -20.10 -6.39 -7.94
C ALA A 63 -18.74 -6.74 -8.55
N LEU A 64 -18.71 -7.50 -9.66
CA LEU A 64 -17.48 -7.81 -10.38
C LEU A 64 -16.76 -6.56 -10.90
N ARG A 65 -17.49 -5.55 -11.38
CA ARG A 65 -16.89 -4.27 -11.79
C ARG A 65 -16.27 -3.54 -10.60
N GLU A 66 -16.95 -3.54 -9.46
CA GLU A 66 -16.45 -2.92 -8.22
C GLU A 66 -15.18 -3.62 -7.72
N PHE A 67 -15.15 -4.96 -7.70
CA PHE A 67 -13.96 -5.71 -7.31
C PHE A 67 -12.77 -5.52 -8.25
N ARG A 68 -13.01 -5.43 -9.56
CA ARG A 68 -11.94 -5.12 -10.53
C ARG A 68 -11.36 -3.73 -10.29
N LYS A 69 -12.23 -2.74 -10.07
CA LYS A 69 -11.78 -1.38 -9.75
C LYS A 69 -10.97 -1.33 -8.45
N GLU A 70 -11.41 -2.06 -7.42
CA GLU A 70 -10.67 -2.16 -6.16
C GLU A 70 -9.29 -2.79 -6.37
N LEU A 71 -9.22 -3.85 -7.16
CA LEU A 71 -7.95 -4.48 -7.52
C LEU A 71 -7.01 -3.50 -8.22
N ASP A 72 -7.52 -2.71 -9.17
CA ASP A 72 -6.72 -1.70 -9.88
C ASP A 72 -6.17 -0.63 -8.93
N MET A 73 -6.99 -0.16 -7.98
CA MET A 73 -6.56 0.81 -6.95
C MET A 73 -5.48 0.21 -6.05
N LEU A 74 -5.63 -1.04 -5.61
CA LEU A 74 -4.62 -1.73 -4.80
C LEU A 74 -3.29 -1.93 -5.56
N VAL A 75 -3.36 -2.24 -6.85
CA VAL A 75 -2.16 -2.34 -7.70
C VAL A 75 -1.48 -0.97 -7.83
N GLN A 76 -2.25 0.10 -8.00
CA GLN A 76 -1.72 1.46 -8.05
C GLN A 76 -1.04 1.85 -6.72
N GLU A 77 -1.66 1.57 -5.57
CA GLU A 77 -1.06 1.80 -4.25
C GLU A 77 0.25 1.02 -4.08
N ARG A 78 0.29 -0.26 -4.49
CA ARG A 78 1.50 -1.08 -4.49
C ARG A 78 2.62 -0.41 -5.30
N LEU A 79 2.32 0.09 -6.50
CA LEU A 79 3.32 0.77 -7.33
C LEU A 79 3.80 2.08 -6.68
N SER A 80 2.90 2.83 -6.03
CA SER A 80 3.27 4.03 -5.25
C SER A 80 4.27 3.70 -4.14
N HIS A 81 4.01 2.65 -3.35
CA HIS A 81 4.92 2.22 -2.28
C HIS A 81 6.29 1.77 -2.82
N ILE A 82 6.33 1.13 -4.00
CA ILE A 82 7.60 0.75 -4.64
C ILE A 82 8.43 2.00 -4.96
N GLU A 83 7.81 3.06 -5.47
CA GLU A 83 8.54 4.30 -5.76
C GLU A 83 9.01 5.00 -4.49
N GLU A 84 8.20 5.02 -3.42
CA GLU A 84 8.63 5.52 -2.11
C GLU A 84 9.86 4.78 -1.58
N LEU A 85 9.89 3.45 -1.69
CA LEU A 85 11.06 2.64 -1.33
C LEU A 85 12.29 2.99 -2.19
N ARG A 86 12.09 3.23 -3.49
CA ARG A 86 13.18 3.64 -4.39
C ARG A 86 13.78 4.99 -3.98
N LEU A 87 12.93 5.95 -3.59
CA LEU A 87 13.38 7.25 -3.10
C LEU A 87 14.12 7.13 -1.76
N ILE A 88 13.61 6.32 -0.82
CA ILE A 88 14.30 6.06 0.45
C ILE A 88 15.69 5.46 0.21
N HIS A 89 15.84 4.51 -0.72
CA HIS A 89 17.16 3.97 -1.07
C HIS A 89 18.08 5.04 -1.66
N ALA A 90 17.56 5.93 -2.50
CA ALA A 90 18.35 7.05 -3.04
C ALA A 90 18.82 8.00 -1.92
N ASP A 91 17.93 8.35 -0.99
CA ASP A 91 18.25 9.21 0.15
C ASP A 91 19.29 8.57 1.08
N ILE A 92 19.18 7.26 1.34
CA ILE A 92 20.19 6.50 2.09
C ILE A 92 21.56 6.63 1.43
N ASN A 93 21.64 6.39 0.11
CA ASN A 93 22.90 6.50 -0.62
C ASN A 93 23.49 7.93 -0.57
N ILE A 94 22.64 8.96 -0.67
CA ILE A 94 23.07 10.36 -0.53
C ILE A 94 23.62 10.62 0.87
N MET A 95 22.96 10.11 1.91
CA MET A 95 23.42 10.25 3.29
C MET A 95 24.73 9.51 3.55
N GLU A 96 24.90 8.29 3.04
CA GLU A 96 26.14 7.51 3.15
C GLU A 96 27.31 8.22 2.47
N THR A 97 27.10 8.73 1.26
CA THR A 97 28.12 9.50 0.54
C THR A 97 28.47 10.81 1.26
N THR A 98 27.47 11.50 1.82
CA THR A 98 27.69 12.71 2.62
C THR A 98 28.49 12.43 3.89
N ILE A 99 28.17 11.35 4.62
CA ILE A 99 28.92 10.94 5.81
C ILE A 99 30.36 10.62 5.43
N LYS A 100 30.57 9.81 4.38
CA LYS A 100 31.90 9.45 3.91
C LYS A 100 32.73 10.68 3.54
N GLN A 101 32.15 11.64 2.81
CA GLN A 101 32.83 12.87 2.47
C GLN A 101 33.20 13.68 3.72
N ALA A 102 32.29 13.80 4.70
CA ALA A 102 32.55 14.51 5.95
C ALA A 102 33.67 13.84 6.78
N GLU A 103 33.72 12.50 6.79
CA GLU A 103 34.79 11.74 7.44
C GLU A 103 36.15 11.94 6.76
N GLU A 104 36.18 11.97 5.43
CA GLU A 104 37.38 12.27 4.65
C GLU A 104 37.87 13.70 4.90
N GLU A 105 36.97 14.69 4.89
CA GLU A 105 37.28 16.09 5.19
C GLU A 105 37.79 16.27 6.62
N ARG A 106 37.13 15.66 7.62
CA ARG A 106 37.59 15.63 9.01
C ARG A 106 38.99 15.03 9.11
N SER A 107 39.22 13.89 8.44
CA SER A 107 40.51 13.20 8.46
C SER A 107 41.62 14.07 7.88
N LYS A 108 41.35 14.77 6.78
CA LYS A 108 42.27 15.73 6.18
C LYS A 108 42.58 16.90 7.11
N ALA A 109 41.55 17.51 7.72
CA ALA A 109 41.73 18.62 8.65
C ALA A 109 42.61 18.23 9.86
N ILE A 110 42.44 17.01 10.39
CA ILE A 110 43.28 16.48 11.47
C ILE A 110 44.72 16.26 11.00
N GLN A 111 44.94 15.73 9.79
CA GLN A 111 46.28 15.56 9.23
C GLN A 111 46.99 16.91 9.03
N ASP A 112 46.28 17.91 8.53
CA ASP A 112 46.81 19.27 8.37
C ASP A 112 47.16 19.87 9.74
N SER A 113 46.30 19.71 10.74
CA SER A 113 46.55 20.16 12.11
C SER A 113 47.78 19.49 12.74
N LYS A 114 47.98 18.18 12.50
CA LYS A 114 49.19 17.45 12.92
C LYS A 114 50.46 18.02 12.29
N ARG A 115 50.42 18.37 10.99
CA ARG A 115 51.55 18.97 10.29
C ARG A 115 51.88 20.35 10.84
N LEU A 116 50.88 21.23 10.97
CA LEU A 116 51.08 22.57 11.52
C LEU A 116 51.64 22.53 12.93
N LEU A 117 51.15 21.63 13.78
CA LEU A 117 51.68 21.50 15.14
C LEU A 117 53.15 21.06 15.16
N LYS A 118 53.54 20.15 14.26
CA LYS A 118 54.94 19.73 14.12
C LYS A 118 55.87 20.90 13.80
N ASP A 119 55.40 21.85 12.98
CA ASP A 119 56.17 23.04 12.60
C ASP A 119 56.10 24.16 13.65
N TYR A 120 54.98 24.25 14.38
CA TYR A 120 54.78 25.23 15.46
C TYR A 120 55.75 25.02 16.63
N GLN A 121 55.90 23.78 17.12
CA GLN A 121 56.73 23.45 18.28
C GLN A 121 58.17 24.00 18.19
N PRO A 122 58.96 23.73 17.13
CA PRO A 122 60.33 24.24 17.04
C PRO A 122 60.42 25.76 16.91
N ILE A 123 59.42 26.40 16.28
CA ILE A 123 59.38 27.87 16.17
C ILE A 123 59.08 28.49 17.54
N LYS A 124 58.11 27.95 18.29
CA LYS A 124 57.81 28.39 19.66
C LYS A 124 59.05 28.31 20.55
N GLU A 125 59.80 27.20 20.47
CA GLU A 125 61.06 27.04 21.20
C GLU A 125 62.11 28.07 20.82
N GLN A 126 62.27 28.36 19.52
CA GLN A 126 63.19 29.40 19.04
C GLN A 126 62.80 30.80 19.55
N VAL A 127 61.51 31.13 19.50
CA VAL A 127 60.99 32.40 20.03
C VAL A 127 61.25 32.51 21.53
N ASN A 128 61.00 31.44 22.29
CA ASN A 128 61.27 31.43 23.73
C ASN A 128 62.77 31.60 24.04
N LYS A 129 63.67 30.96 23.28
CA LYS A 129 65.12 31.19 23.42
C LYS A 129 65.51 32.66 23.19
N LEU A 130 64.93 33.31 22.17
CA LEU A 130 65.17 34.72 21.89
C LEU A 130 64.63 35.64 23.00
N ARG A 131 63.45 35.32 23.55
CA ARG A 131 62.88 36.06 24.69
C ARG A 131 63.73 35.96 25.94
N ASP A 132 64.27 34.77 26.23
CA ASP A 132 65.19 34.57 27.35
C ASP A 132 66.44 35.45 27.21
N MET A 133 67.02 35.54 26.01
CA MET A 133 68.18 36.40 25.76
C MET A 133 67.90 37.89 25.97
N LEU A 134 66.64 38.30 25.89
CA LEU A 134 66.18 39.66 26.13
C LEU A 134 65.64 39.88 27.56
N ASN A 135 65.71 38.86 28.42
CA ASN A 135 65.11 38.83 29.76
C ASN A 135 63.61 39.18 29.78
N VAL A 136 62.87 38.80 28.73
CA VAL A 136 61.42 38.97 28.63
C VAL A 136 60.73 37.63 28.93
N GLU A 137 59.54 37.69 29.55
CA GLU A 137 58.76 36.51 29.93
C GLU A 137 58.46 35.58 28.73
N ARG A 138 58.63 34.27 28.96
CA ARG A 138 58.38 33.23 27.96
C ARG A 138 56.90 33.15 27.61
N LEU A 139 56.62 32.66 26.40
CA LEU A 139 55.25 32.26 26.02
C LEU A 139 54.84 31.03 26.84
N SER A 140 53.71 31.09 27.53
CA SER A 140 53.19 29.98 28.33
C SER A 140 52.72 28.82 27.45
N ILE A 141 52.67 27.62 28.04
CA ILE A 141 52.01 26.44 27.44
C ILE A 141 50.48 26.62 27.44
N ASP A 142 49.96 27.33 28.44
CA ASP A 142 48.52 27.50 28.68
C ASP A 142 47.88 28.62 27.83
N ASP A 143 48.69 29.46 27.18
CA ASP A 143 48.19 30.49 26.25
C ASP A 143 47.72 29.92 24.91
N ASP A 144 47.92 28.62 24.68
CA ASP A 144 47.60 27.94 23.42
C ASP A 144 46.43 26.95 23.58
N GLU A 145 45.26 27.45 24.00
CA GLU A 145 44.01 26.67 24.02
C GLU A 145 43.78 25.93 22.68
N ALA A 146 44.13 26.57 21.55
CA ALA A 146 44.06 25.98 20.23
C ALA A 146 44.98 24.75 20.04
N VAL A 147 46.17 24.73 20.65
CA VAL A 147 47.10 23.58 20.59
C VAL A 147 46.62 22.46 21.50
N ALA A 148 46.12 22.79 22.70
CA ALA A 148 45.54 21.80 23.62
C ALA A 148 44.30 21.12 23.00
N VAL A 149 43.40 21.91 22.39
CA VAL A 149 42.22 21.42 21.67
C VAL A 149 42.64 20.55 20.48
N THR A 150 43.66 20.96 19.72
CA THR A 150 44.20 20.17 18.59
C THR A 150 44.76 18.83 19.05
N MET A 151 45.55 18.81 20.13
CA MET A 151 46.10 17.59 20.73
C MET A 151 45.01 16.66 21.25
N GLN A 152 43.96 17.21 21.84
CA GLN A 152 42.80 16.45 22.32
C GLN A 152 41.99 15.85 21.15
N LEU A 153 41.79 16.60 20.06
CA LEU A 153 41.12 16.12 18.84
C LEU A 153 41.88 14.95 18.19
N ILE A 154 43.21 15.05 18.17
CA ILE A 154 44.10 14.01 17.62
C ILE A 154 44.01 12.73 18.46
N SER A 155 43.91 12.85 19.80
CA SER A 155 43.86 11.70 20.70
C SER A 155 42.52 10.97 20.72
N GLN A 156 41.40 11.66 20.43
CA GLN A 156 40.07 11.05 20.32
C GLN A 156 39.91 10.20 19.05
N GLN A 157 40.67 10.49 17.98
CA GLN A 157 40.60 9.76 16.71
C GLN A 157 40.97 8.27 16.82
N SER A 158 41.78 7.89 17.81
CA SER A 158 42.17 6.49 18.08
C SER A 158 41.08 5.66 18.77
N SER A 159 40.01 6.28 19.27
CA SER A 159 39.02 5.62 20.14
C SER A 159 37.66 5.36 19.46
N ASP A 160 37.37 6.06 18.35
CA ASP A 160 36.04 6.03 17.71
C ASP A 160 35.85 4.90 16.68
N HIS A 161 36.86 4.04 16.43
CA HIS A 161 36.81 3.02 15.37
C HIS A 161 36.03 1.74 15.74
N ASP A 162 35.53 1.62 16.98
CA ASP A 162 34.87 0.43 17.53
C ASP A 162 33.35 0.59 17.74
N LEU A 163 32.65 1.32 16.86
CA LEU A 163 31.22 1.04 16.69
C LEU A 163 31.06 -0.02 15.60
N PRO A 164 30.37 -1.15 15.89
CA PRO A 164 30.11 -2.12 14.85
C PRO A 164 29.20 -1.44 13.82
N SER A 165 29.71 -1.27 12.60
CA SER A 165 28.91 -1.05 11.40
C SER A 165 28.01 -2.27 11.20
N THR A 166 27.00 -2.42 12.05
CA THR A 166 25.97 -3.41 11.83
C THR A 166 25.14 -2.93 10.66
N ARG A 167 25.14 -3.78 9.62
CA ARG A 167 24.17 -3.89 8.51
C ARG A 167 24.72 -3.56 7.12
N ASN A 168 25.81 -4.23 6.77
CA ASN A 168 25.86 -4.87 5.45
C ASN A 168 25.50 -6.34 5.64
N ASP A 169 24.20 -6.63 5.70
CA ASP A 169 23.70 -7.99 5.52
C ASP A 169 23.31 -8.11 4.04
N PRO A 170 24.09 -8.79 3.18
CA PRO A 170 23.80 -8.91 1.75
C PRO A 170 22.55 -9.76 1.45
N SER A 171 21.83 -10.21 2.47
CA SER A 171 20.71 -11.15 2.33
C SER A 171 19.34 -10.50 2.07
N LEU A 172 19.21 -9.17 2.20
CA LEU A 172 17.92 -8.48 2.01
C LEU A 172 17.76 -7.75 0.67
N SER A 173 18.85 -7.43 -0.03
CA SER A 173 18.79 -6.79 -1.35
C SER A 173 18.30 -7.75 -2.45
N THR A 174 18.46 -9.06 -2.27
CA THR A 174 17.99 -10.06 -3.26
C THR A 174 16.56 -10.54 -3.03
N SER A 175 15.88 -10.08 -1.98
CA SER A 175 14.51 -10.53 -1.65
C SER A 175 13.41 -9.64 -2.23
N LEU A 176 13.71 -8.42 -2.66
CA LEU A 176 12.70 -7.53 -3.24
C LEU A 176 12.42 -7.84 -4.72
N ASP A 177 13.41 -8.33 -5.46
CA ASP A 177 13.23 -8.80 -6.84
C ASP A 177 12.54 -10.17 -6.91
N ASN A 178 12.64 -10.99 -5.85
CA ASN A 178 12.09 -12.35 -5.81
C ASN A 178 10.65 -12.43 -5.27
N LEU A 179 10.10 -11.32 -4.77
CA LEU A 179 8.70 -11.22 -4.35
C LEU A 179 7.74 -10.90 -5.51
N HIS A 180 8.27 -10.61 -6.70
CA HIS A 180 7.46 -10.38 -7.90
C HIS A 180 6.92 -11.68 -8.52
N GLU A 181 7.53 -12.85 -8.26
CA GLU A 181 7.09 -14.13 -8.85
C GLU A 181 6.08 -14.92 -8.00
N ARG A 182 5.97 -14.68 -6.69
CA ARG A 182 5.22 -15.59 -5.79
C ARG A 182 3.72 -15.30 -5.63
N PHE A 183 3.18 -14.26 -6.25
CA PHE A 183 1.73 -13.98 -6.26
C PHE A 183 1.15 -13.77 -7.65
N SER A 184 1.73 -14.43 -8.66
CA SER A 184 1.05 -14.65 -9.94
C SER A 184 -0.12 -15.61 -9.72
N PHE A 185 -1.32 -15.06 -9.53
CA PHE A 185 -2.56 -15.82 -9.69
C PHE A 185 -2.60 -16.37 -11.12
N ASN A 186 -2.33 -17.66 -11.25
CA ASN A 186 -2.54 -18.42 -12.48
C ASN A 186 -4.02 -18.38 -12.87
N THR A 187 -4.31 -17.84 -14.05
CA THR A 187 -5.48 -18.23 -14.85
C THR A 187 -5.00 -18.66 -16.23
N PRO A 188 -5.32 -19.89 -16.70
CA PRO A 188 -4.89 -20.38 -18.00
C PRO A 188 -5.93 -20.05 -19.07
N LEU A 189 -5.54 -19.35 -20.14
CA LEU A 189 -6.25 -19.44 -21.42
C LEU A 189 -5.36 -19.08 -22.63
N HIS A 190 -4.77 -20.13 -23.20
CA HIS A 190 -4.74 -20.47 -24.63
C HIS A 190 -4.67 -19.34 -25.69
N SER A 191 -3.50 -19.18 -26.33
CA SER A 191 -3.24 -19.58 -27.74
C SER A 191 -1.91 -18.99 -28.25
N GLN A 192 -1.07 -19.83 -28.88
CA GLN A 192 0.11 -19.41 -29.64
C GLN A 192 -0.30 -18.77 -30.99
N PRO A 193 0.64 -18.14 -31.74
CA PRO A 193 1.47 -18.91 -32.68
C PRO A 193 2.96 -18.50 -32.77
N MET A 194 3.79 -19.55 -32.92
CA MET A 194 4.94 -19.79 -33.82
C MET A 194 5.99 -18.70 -34.18
N ALA A 195 7.23 -19.22 -34.25
CA ALA A 195 8.54 -18.59 -34.47
C ALA A 195 8.78 -17.96 -35.85
N ASN A 196 9.78 -17.07 -35.93
CA ASN A 196 10.93 -17.21 -36.86
C ASN A 196 12.08 -16.21 -36.57
N SER A 197 13.24 -16.79 -36.25
CA SER A 197 14.61 -16.59 -36.78
C SER A 197 15.23 -15.21 -37.14
N ALA A 198 16.49 -15.10 -36.69
CA ALA A 198 17.68 -14.49 -37.33
C ALA A 198 17.99 -13.00 -37.06
N GLY A 199 19.13 -12.75 -36.38
CA GLY A 199 19.93 -11.51 -36.51
C GLY A 199 20.81 -11.55 -37.77
N PRO A 200 21.93 -10.80 -37.87
CA PRO A 200 22.44 -9.71 -37.01
C PRO A 200 22.81 -8.44 -37.82
N ASN A 201 23.13 -7.31 -37.14
CA ASN A 201 24.34 -6.49 -37.42
C ASN A 201 24.37 -5.17 -36.62
N LEU A 202 25.50 -4.95 -35.97
CA LEU A 202 26.07 -3.68 -35.48
C LEU A 202 26.72 -2.93 -36.67
N PRO A 203 26.97 -1.59 -36.65
CA PRO A 203 27.86 -0.96 -35.66
C PRO A 203 27.52 0.47 -35.18
N ALA A 204 28.06 0.80 -34.00
CA ALA A 204 28.27 2.17 -33.48
C ALA A 204 29.49 2.82 -34.19
N PRO A 205 29.93 4.08 -33.89
CA PRO A 205 29.47 5.02 -32.87
C PRO A 205 29.33 6.49 -33.36
N THR A 206 28.65 7.35 -32.59
CA THR A 206 28.97 8.78 -32.59
C THR A 206 28.63 9.43 -31.25
N ASN A 207 29.71 9.90 -30.65
CA ASN A 207 29.85 10.84 -29.55
C ASN A 207 28.84 12.00 -29.62
N ASN A 208 28.02 12.18 -28.59
CA ASN A 208 27.63 13.52 -28.12
C ASN A 208 27.09 13.48 -26.68
N GLN A 209 27.72 14.35 -25.90
CA GLN A 209 27.60 14.67 -24.49
C GLN A 209 26.17 15.14 -24.12
N PRO A 210 25.57 14.71 -23.00
CA PRO A 210 24.37 15.36 -22.47
C PRO A 210 24.75 16.64 -21.72
N GLN A 211 24.24 17.77 -22.22
CA GLN A 211 24.29 19.05 -21.53
C GLN A 211 23.42 19.00 -20.27
N THR A 212 23.98 19.53 -19.19
CA THR A 212 23.33 19.80 -17.91
C THR A 212 22.39 21.00 -18.03
N PRO A 213 21.14 20.95 -17.52
CA PRO A 213 20.39 22.16 -17.25
C PRO A 213 20.72 22.67 -15.85
N THR A 214 21.49 23.75 -15.79
CA THR A 214 21.71 24.56 -14.59
C THR A 214 20.42 25.31 -14.25
N LEU A 215 19.67 24.87 -13.23
CA LEU A 215 18.62 25.68 -12.64
C LEU A 215 19.21 26.60 -11.58
N THR A 216 19.24 27.88 -11.91
CA THR A 216 19.66 29.00 -11.07
C THR A 216 18.61 29.22 -9.98
N ILE A 217 18.99 29.05 -8.71
CA ILE A 217 18.13 29.37 -7.55
C ILE A 217 18.41 30.83 -7.14
N PRO A 218 17.41 31.73 -7.08
CA PRO A 218 17.57 33.04 -6.49
C PRO A 218 17.66 32.96 -4.96
N LYS A 219 18.68 33.61 -4.43
CA LYS A 219 18.92 33.86 -3.01
C LYS A 219 17.85 34.83 -2.47
N VAL A 220 16.97 34.37 -1.58
CA VAL A 220 16.15 35.24 -0.74
C VAL A 220 16.57 35.04 0.72
N ILE A 221 17.02 36.15 1.30
CA ILE A 221 17.45 36.30 2.69
C ILE A 221 16.21 36.59 3.54
N GLY A 222 16.11 35.92 4.69
CA GLY A 222 15.43 36.41 5.88
C GLY A 222 13.99 35.94 6.07
N SER A 223 13.78 35.02 7.02
CA SER A 223 13.32 35.35 8.38
C SER A 223 12.88 34.09 9.11
N ASN A 224 13.30 33.97 10.37
CA ASN A 224 12.90 32.97 11.34
C ASN A 224 11.41 32.63 11.26
N LEU A 225 11.08 31.35 11.05
CA LEU A 225 9.83 30.79 11.53
C LEU A 225 10.13 29.45 12.21
N ASP A 226 9.72 29.41 13.46
CA ASP A 226 9.87 28.36 14.46
C ASP A 226 9.81 26.92 13.93
N ARG A 227 10.97 26.27 13.92
CA ARG A 227 11.07 24.81 13.84
C ARG A 227 10.90 24.20 15.23
N THR A 228 9.68 24.33 15.77
CA THR A 228 9.22 23.56 16.94
C THR A 228 7.95 22.80 16.59
N THR A 229 7.98 22.03 15.50
CA THR A 229 6.99 20.98 15.28
C THR A 229 7.29 19.84 16.23
N PHE A 230 6.67 19.89 17.41
CA PHE A 230 6.25 18.77 18.25
C PHE A 230 6.85 17.41 17.85
N ARG A 231 7.96 17.03 18.50
CA ARG A 231 8.36 15.62 18.62
C ARG A 231 7.30 14.91 19.44
N GLN A 232 6.19 14.51 18.81
CA GLN A 232 5.24 13.60 19.43
C GLN A 232 5.96 12.28 19.65
N GLN A 233 6.30 12.00 20.91
CA GLN A 233 6.76 10.66 21.27
C GLN A 233 5.69 9.66 20.82
N PRO A 234 6.08 8.54 20.19
CA PRO A 234 5.12 7.54 19.77
C PRO A 234 4.29 7.10 20.99
N PRO A 235 2.96 7.09 20.88
CA PRO A 235 2.09 6.82 22.02
C PRO A 235 2.41 5.45 22.63
N PRO A 236 2.36 5.31 23.97
CA PRO A 236 2.73 4.09 24.65
C PRO A 236 1.91 2.91 24.12
N MET A 237 2.58 1.83 23.73
CA MET A 237 1.94 0.62 23.20
C MET A 237 1.65 -0.38 24.34
N LYS A 238 0.70 -1.29 24.11
CA LYS A 238 0.44 -2.47 24.97
C LYS A 238 0.52 -3.74 24.13
N THR A 239 0.91 -4.85 24.75
CA THR A 239 0.95 -6.16 24.08
C THR A 239 -0.43 -6.83 24.12
N CYS A 240 -0.91 -7.34 22.99
CA CYS A 240 -2.13 -8.15 22.93
C CYS A 240 -1.95 -9.45 23.71
N GLN A 241 -2.89 -9.81 24.60
CA GLN A 241 -2.79 -11.05 25.40
C GLN A 241 -3.01 -12.33 24.59
N SER A 242 -3.58 -12.24 23.38
CA SER A 242 -3.87 -13.42 22.55
C SER A 242 -2.78 -13.71 21.52
N CYS A 243 -2.32 -12.69 20.78
CA CYS A 243 -1.31 -12.87 19.72
C CYS A 243 0.04 -12.22 20.04
N GLN A 244 0.18 -11.59 21.21
CA GLN A 244 1.43 -10.97 21.69
C GLN A 244 2.00 -9.85 20.81
N GLN A 245 1.20 -9.32 19.87
CA GLN A 245 1.59 -8.18 19.06
C GLN A 245 1.39 -6.84 19.78
N GLN A 246 2.21 -5.84 19.45
CA GLN A 246 2.06 -4.49 20.00
C GLN A 246 0.85 -3.78 19.38
N ILE A 247 -0.05 -3.29 20.23
CA ILE A 247 -1.27 -2.56 19.85
C ILE A 247 -1.34 -1.25 20.64
N HIS A 248 -2.07 -0.25 20.14
CA HIS A 248 -2.26 1.01 20.85
C HIS A 248 -2.85 0.79 22.25
N ARG A 249 -2.35 1.48 23.29
CA ARG A 249 -2.74 1.24 24.70
C ARG A 249 -4.24 1.35 24.97
N ASN A 250 -4.95 2.19 24.19
CA ASN A 250 -6.39 2.36 24.30
C ASN A 250 -7.21 1.56 23.28
N ALA A 251 -6.61 0.68 22.47
CA ALA A 251 -7.34 -0.13 21.51
C ALA A 251 -8.29 -1.11 22.23
N PRO A 252 -9.62 -1.10 21.92
CA PRO A 252 -10.59 -1.98 22.57
C PRO A 252 -10.48 -3.43 22.07
N ILE A 253 -10.00 -3.63 20.85
CA ILE A 253 -9.86 -4.91 20.17
C ILE A 253 -8.51 -4.93 19.43
N CYS A 254 -7.84 -6.09 19.40
CA CYS A 254 -6.63 -6.25 18.60
C CYS A 254 -6.95 -6.16 17.09
N PRO A 255 -6.31 -5.27 16.31
CA PRO A 255 -6.60 -5.15 14.89
C PRO A 255 -6.20 -6.42 14.12
N ILE A 256 -5.21 -7.15 14.63
CA ILE A 256 -4.64 -8.37 14.01
C ILE A 256 -5.55 -9.58 14.27
N CYS A 257 -5.78 -9.94 15.53
CA CYS A 257 -6.49 -11.19 15.87
C CYS A 257 -7.94 -11.00 16.34
N LYS A 258 -8.43 -9.76 16.38
CA LYS A 258 -9.79 -9.38 16.85
C LYS A 258 -10.13 -9.79 18.29
N ALA A 259 -9.15 -10.22 19.09
CA ALA A 259 -9.36 -10.49 20.50
C ALA A 259 -9.64 -9.19 21.29
N LYS A 260 -10.62 -9.21 22.19
CA LYS A 260 -10.94 -8.09 23.10
C LYS A 260 -9.78 -7.83 24.06
N SER A 261 -9.32 -6.58 24.13
CA SER A 261 -8.28 -6.20 25.08
C SER A 261 -8.89 -5.99 26.47
N ARG A 262 -8.49 -6.81 27.44
CA ARG A 262 -8.85 -6.62 28.85
C ARG A 262 -7.76 -5.82 29.56
N SER A 263 -8.12 -4.72 30.22
CA SER A 263 -7.17 -3.95 31.03
C SER A 263 -6.75 -4.75 32.27
N ARG A 264 -5.46 -4.74 32.63
CA ARG A 264 -4.94 -5.44 33.82
C ARG A 264 -5.49 -4.90 35.16
N ASN A 265 -6.09 -3.71 35.18
CA ASN A 265 -6.61 -3.09 36.39
C ASN A 265 -8.12 -2.79 36.27
N PRO A 266 -9.00 -3.79 36.45
CA PRO A 266 -10.45 -3.56 36.40
C PRO A 266 -10.87 -2.64 37.56
N LYS A 267 -11.55 -1.53 37.26
CA LYS A 267 -12.14 -0.66 38.28
C LYS A 267 -13.14 -1.49 39.10
N LYS A 268 -12.96 -1.52 40.42
CA LYS A 268 -13.83 -2.25 41.35
C LYS A 268 -15.30 -1.82 41.13
N PRO A 269 -16.25 -2.76 41.00
CA PRO A 269 -17.66 -2.41 40.88
C PRO A 269 -18.14 -1.71 42.16
N LYS A 270 -18.79 -0.56 42.00
CA LYS A 270 -19.41 0.21 43.09
C LYS A 270 -20.65 -0.57 43.56
N ARG A 271 -20.65 -1.05 44.82
CA ARG A 271 -21.81 -1.71 45.44
C ARG A 271 -23.02 -0.77 45.35
N ARG A 272 -24.14 -1.22 44.78
CA ARG A 272 -25.43 -0.54 44.90
C ARG A 272 -26.00 -0.87 46.28
N GLN A 273 -26.23 0.17 47.10
CA GLN A 273 -27.03 0.05 48.32
C GLN A 273 -28.48 -0.25 47.91
N ALA A 274 -29.02 -1.31 48.48
CA ALA A 274 -30.45 -1.59 48.51
C ALA A 274 -30.94 -1.12 49.87
N ASP A 275 -31.68 0.00 49.89
CA ASP A 275 -32.48 0.47 51.02
C ASP A 275 -33.80 0.93 50.36
N ILE A 276 -34.90 0.16 50.50
CA ILE A 276 -35.88 0.22 51.60
C ILE A 276 -36.39 1.64 51.80
N HIS A 277 -37.69 1.84 51.57
CA HIS A 277 -38.71 2.64 52.29
C HIS A 277 -40.00 2.43 51.46
N SER A 278 -41.02 1.69 51.93
CA SER A 278 -42.04 2.09 52.94
C SER A 278 -42.63 3.46 52.64
#